data_AF-A0A819RHY3-F1
#
_entry.id   AF-A0A819RHY3-F1
#
_cell.length_a   1.000
_cell.length_b   1.000
_cell.length_c   1.000
_cell.angle_alpha   90.00
_cell.angle_beta   90.00
_cell.angle_gamma   90.00
#
_symmetry.space_group_name_H-M   'P 1'
#
loop_
_entity.id
_entity.type
_entity.pdbx_description
1 polymer ?
#
loop_
_entity_poly.entity_id
_entity_poly.type
_entity_poly.pdbx_seq_one_letter_code
_entity_poly.pdbx_strand_id
1 'polypeptide(L)'
;MADSNQPIIYKNRYQLQRKLDRENFSTLYLVADLEAENELKVLKVIRLDDMSDEQATETINRTIHLLKLNNKYIVKYYESFIEDTYLYIVTEYCEDGNVQEYLKKQTNILEEDHIIEWLIQILSAIEYIHRSNLFHGNLKLKNLFLKSNKIKITNFDITSLSYPTIDLASSLTEFPYFLAPEVLKNNVFLAISDIWSIGCLLYEMCTFQHNSSDKHITDIIKYMLYNGGQMPHLPELYSNELNDLFKKMLIEDPLKRSNAKELLHSRFILFYCQRNTNCSDQQNQLEIATNQLEPLTTTNNKRSRSLPPISTVNRQIDTTHNSQQHRERESSQSRDLRIKIDTLRKKAINILGEDKFEIVYNYLMEQRIAQKSDPRIDDAKITEGLKAFVKRPEECFVVDQLVFLELI
;
A
#
# COMPACT_ATOMS: atom_id res chain seq x y z
N MET A 1 51.46 11.13 3.75
CA MET A 1 50.23 10.97 4.56
C MET A 1 49.13 11.64 3.77
N ALA A 2 48.34 10.88 3.02
CA ALA A 2 47.27 11.43 2.20
C ALA A 2 46.08 11.79 3.11
N ASP A 3 45.54 12.99 2.92
CA ASP A 3 44.45 13.60 3.69
C ASP A 3 43.27 12.65 3.89
N SER A 4 43.04 12.24 5.14
CA SER A 4 41.82 11.55 5.58
C SER A 4 40.66 12.51 5.86
N ASN A 5 40.68 13.72 5.28
CA ASN A 5 39.77 14.82 5.66
C ASN A 5 39.03 15.46 4.48
N GLN A 6 39.08 14.86 3.28
CA GLN A 6 38.19 15.30 2.20
C GLN A 6 36.76 14.86 2.48
N PRO A 7 35.77 15.77 2.36
CA PRO A 7 34.37 15.42 2.55
C PRO A 7 33.95 14.39 1.48
N ILE A 8 33.25 13.35 1.90
CA ILE A 8 32.67 12.37 0.98
C ILE A 8 31.49 13.06 0.29
N ILE A 9 31.55 13.17 -1.04
CA ILE A 9 30.50 13.79 -1.85
C ILE A 9 30.03 12.79 -2.90
N TYR A 10 28.74 12.46 -2.87
CA TYR A 10 28.11 11.60 -3.88
C TYR A 10 27.61 12.44 -5.05
N LYS A 11 27.82 11.96 -6.29
CA LYS A 11 27.39 12.63 -7.52
C LYS A 11 27.84 14.10 -7.62
N ASN A 12 28.97 14.47 -7.02
CA ASN A 12 29.46 15.85 -6.91
C ASN A 12 28.45 16.86 -6.31
N ARG A 13 27.42 16.39 -5.61
CA ARG A 13 26.29 17.22 -5.12
C ARG A 13 25.90 16.92 -3.68
N TYR A 14 25.91 15.66 -3.26
CA TYR A 14 25.42 15.26 -1.96
C TYR A 14 26.57 15.02 -1.00
N GLN A 15 26.87 16.02 -0.18
CA GLN A 15 27.95 15.92 0.80
C GLN A 15 27.48 15.13 2.02
N LEU A 16 28.16 14.03 2.33
CA LEU A 16 27.92 13.22 3.51
C LEU A 16 28.07 14.04 4.80
N GLN A 17 27.04 14.02 5.63
CA GLN A 17 27.06 14.62 6.97
C GLN A 17 27.25 13.54 8.03
N ARG A 18 26.38 12.52 8.04
CA ARG A 18 26.41 11.45 9.05
C ARG A 18 25.69 10.21 8.56
N LYS A 19 26.11 9.04 9.03
CA LYS A 19 25.34 7.79 8.89
C LYS A 19 24.13 7.80 9.82
N LEU A 20 22.94 7.57 9.25
CA LEU A 20 21.67 7.52 9.97
C LEU A 20 21.37 6.11 10.47
N ASP A 21 21.34 5.14 9.56
CA ASP A 21 20.98 3.77 9.86
C ASP A 21 21.63 2.78 8.87
N ARG A 22 21.55 1.49 9.17
CA ARG A 22 21.94 0.40 8.28
C ARG A 22 20.86 -0.70 8.31
N GLU A 23 20.30 -0.99 7.16
CA GLU A 23 19.38 -2.11 6.92
C GLU A 23 20.11 -3.15 6.06
N ASN A 24 19.76 -4.44 6.12
CA ASN A 24 20.46 -5.58 5.45
C ASN A 24 21.35 -5.22 4.24
N PHE A 25 20.74 -4.82 3.12
CA PHE A 25 21.43 -4.47 1.87
C PHE A 25 21.59 -2.96 1.63
N SER A 26 21.23 -2.12 2.61
CA SER A 26 21.21 -0.67 2.42
C SER A 26 21.78 0.13 3.60
N THR A 27 22.38 1.27 3.29
CA THR A 27 22.82 2.22 4.31
C THR A 27 22.16 3.56 4.09
N LEU A 28 21.63 4.16 5.16
CA LEU A 28 21.02 5.48 5.15
C LEU A 28 22.03 6.51 5.65
N TYR A 29 22.14 7.61 4.92
CA TYR A 29 23.00 8.73 5.25
C TYR A 29 22.20 10.04 5.25
N LEU A 30 22.55 10.93 6.17
CA LEU A 30 22.19 12.33 6.10
C LEU A 30 23.21 13.02 5.19
N VAL A 31 22.72 13.74 4.19
CA VAL A 31 23.55 14.47 3.23
C VAL A 31 23.09 15.91 3.14
N ALA A 32 24.01 16.83 2.86
CA ALA A 32 23.70 18.20 2.48
C ALA A 32 23.69 18.28 0.95
N ASP A 33 22.65 18.87 0.37
CA ASP A 33 22.57 19.12 -1.06
C ASP A 33 23.23 20.46 -1.41
N LEU A 34 24.43 20.38 -2.00
CA LEU A 34 25.25 21.54 -2.36
C LEU A 34 24.59 22.45 -3.41
N GLU A 35 23.62 21.94 -4.18
CA GLU A 35 22.88 22.72 -5.18
C GLU A 35 21.58 23.32 -4.63
N ALA A 36 21.15 22.90 -3.44
CA ALA A 36 19.91 23.36 -2.79
C ALA A 36 20.22 24.05 -1.46
N GLU A 37 21.14 25.01 -1.46
CA GLU A 37 21.50 25.82 -0.28
C GLU A 37 21.88 24.97 0.96
N ASN A 38 22.51 23.81 0.74
CA ASN A 38 22.83 22.84 1.79
C ASN A 38 21.61 22.27 2.53
N GLU A 39 20.44 22.24 1.90
CA GLU A 39 19.25 21.54 2.41
C GLU A 39 19.61 20.09 2.73
N LEU A 40 19.23 19.65 3.94
CA LEU A 40 19.47 18.30 4.40
C LEU A 40 18.52 17.30 3.73
N LYS A 41 19.07 16.18 3.27
CA LYS A 41 18.34 15.09 2.60
C LYS A 41 18.80 13.73 3.13
N VAL A 42 18.01 12.71 2.85
CA VAL A 42 18.38 11.32 3.14
C VAL A 42 18.87 10.67 1.85
N LEU A 43 20.05 10.07 1.90
CA LEU A 43 20.62 9.25 0.84
C LEU A 43 20.59 7.78 1.28
N LYS A 44 19.77 6.96 0.61
CA LYS A 44 19.78 5.50 0.74
C LYS A 44 20.71 4.91 -0.31
N VAL A 45 21.68 4.13 0.15
CA VAL A 45 22.68 3.46 -0.69
C VAL A 45 22.42 1.96 -0.62
N ILE A 46 22.10 1.33 -1.74
CA ILE A 46 21.73 -0.09 -1.84
C ILE A 46 22.79 -0.82 -2.67
N ARG A 47 23.28 -1.95 -2.16
CA ARG A 47 24.26 -2.80 -2.85
C ARG A 47 23.52 -3.77 -3.78
N LEU A 48 23.68 -3.60 -5.09
CA LEU A 48 23.02 -4.46 -6.08
C LEU A 48 23.75 -5.80 -6.25
N ASP A 49 25.07 -5.84 -6.10
CA ASP A 49 25.87 -7.08 -6.22
C ASP A 49 25.59 -8.13 -5.15
N ASP A 50 25.06 -7.71 -4.00
CA ASP A 50 24.67 -8.63 -2.94
C ASP A 50 23.31 -9.32 -3.24
N MET A 51 22.67 -8.97 -4.37
CA MET A 51 21.35 -9.45 -4.79
C MET A 51 21.46 -10.34 -6.05
N SER A 52 20.45 -11.19 -6.27
CA SER A 52 20.28 -11.84 -7.58
C SER A 52 19.84 -10.85 -8.66
N ASP A 53 20.08 -11.16 -9.94
CA ASP A 53 19.68 -10.29 -11.06
C ASP A 53 18.18 -9.95 -11.05
N GLU A 54 17.33 -10.91 -10.64
CA GLU A 54 15.89 -10.71 -10.48
C GLU A 54 15.57 -9.71 -9.36
N GLN A 55 16.20 -9.87 -8.19
CA GLN A 55 16.03 -8.97 -7.04
C GLN A 55 16.56 -7.56 -7.33
N ALA A 56 17.70 -7.44 -8.01
CA ALA A 56 18.26 -6.15 -8.40
C ALA A 56 17.33 -5.42 -9.40
N THR A 57 16.85 -6.13 -10.42
CA THR A 57 15.89 -5.59 -11.40
C THR A 57 14.61 -5.12 -10.73
N GLU A 58 14.07 -5.93 -9.82
CA GLU A 58 12.86 -5.60 -9.06
C GLU A 58 13.11 -4.36 -8.17
N THR A 59 14.23 -4.31 -7.44
CA THR A 59 14.61 -3.14 -6.62
C THR A 59 14.68 -1.84 -7.45
N ILE A 60 15.24 -1.89 -8.65
CA ILE A 60 15.31 -0.74 -9.57
C ILE A 60 13.90 -0.36 -10.05
N ASN A 61 13.09 -1.32 -10.49
CA ASN A 61 11.72 -1.07 -10.94
C ASN A 61 10.87 -0.42 -9.85
N ARG A 62 10.99 -0.88 -8.60
CA ARG A 62 10.29 -0.31 -7.43
C ARG A 62 10.66 1.15 -7.20
N THR A 63 11.94 1.48 -7.37
CA THR A 63 12.44 2.86 -7.29
C THR A 63 11.82 3.75 -8.38
N ILE A 64 11.56 3.20 -9.57
CA ILE A 64 10.85 3.92 -10.63
C ILE A 64 9.38 4.18 -10.27
N HIS A 65 8.72 3.28 -9.54
CA HIS A 65 7.36 3.53 -9.06
C HIS A 65 7.32 4.64 -8.01
N LEU A 66 8.36 4.74 -7.16
CA LEU A 66 8.49 5.81 -6.18
C LEU A 66 8.52 7.22 -6.80
N LEU A 67 9.17 7.37 -7.96
CA LEU A 67 9.20 8.63 -8.72
C LEU A 67 7.81 9.20 -9.02
N LYS A 68 6.78 8.36 -9.10
CA LYS A 68 5.43 8.73 -9.51
C LYS A 68 4.55 9.15 -8.33
N LEU A 69 4.99 8.93 -7.09
CA LEU A 69 4.22 9.26 -5.90
C LEU A 69 4.45 10.72 -5.50
N ASN A 70 3.36 11.46 -5.41
CA ASN A 70 3.36 12.83 -4.92
C ASN A 70 2.17 13.04 -3.97
N ASN A 71 2.43 12.93 -2.67
CA ASN A 71 1.45 13.12 -1.62
C ASN A 71 2.11 13.79 -0.42
N LYS A 72 1.41 14.74 0.24
CA LYS A 72 1.96 15.50 1.38
C LYS A 72 2.38 14.63 2.58
N TYR A 73 1.76 13.47 2.74
CA TYR A 73 2.01 12.52 3.84
C TYR A 73 2.96 11.37 3.45
N ILE A 74 3.58 11.46 2.28
CA ILE A 74 4.63 10.56 1.81
C ILE A 74 5.94 11.36 1.78
N VAL A 75 7.06 10.75 2.14
CA VAL A 75 8.37 11.42 2.00
C VAL A 75 8.58 11.83 0.56
N LYS A 76 8.97 13.09 0.34
CA LYS A 76 9.23 13.56 -1.02
C LYS A 76 10.44 12.82 -1.59
N TYR A 77 10.25 12.23 -2.76
CA TYR A 77 11.32 11.67 -3.56
C TYR A 77 11.95 12.79 -4.40
N TYR A 78 13.29 12.87 -4.45
CA TYR A 78 13.99 13.85 -5.29
C TYR A 78 14.57 13.19 -6.54
N GLU A 79 15.44 12.19 -6.38
CA GLU A 79 16.10 11.51 -7.49
C GLU A 79 16.66 10.15 -7.08
N SER A 80 17.03 9.34 -8.08
CA SER A 80 17.90 8.17 -7.91
C SER A 80 18.94 8.14 -9.01
N PHE A 81 20.04 7.46 -8.73
CA PHE A 81 21.09 7.19 -9.70
C PHE A 81 21.78 5.86 -9.38
N ILE A 82 22.39 5.26 -10.39
CA ILE A 82 23.21 4.06 -10.24
C ILE A 82 24.65 4.47 -10.55
N GLU A 83 25.56 4.11 -9.65
CA GLU A 83 27.00 4.31 -9.83
C GLU A 83 27.69 3.00 -9.41
N ASP A 84 28.54 2.48 -10.29
CA ASP A 84 29.10 1.13 -10.20
C ASP A 84 28.00 0.07 -9.96
N THR A 85 28.00 -0.54 -8.77
CA THR A 85 27.08 -1.61 -8.39
C THR A 85 26.16 -1.19 -7.23
N TYR A 86 25.97 0.11 -7.09
CA TYR A 86 25.16 0.72 -6.05
C TYR A 86 24.00 1.52 -6.63
N LEU A 87 22.81 1.34 -6.07
CA LEU A 87 21.65 2.19 -6.30
C LEU A 87 21.55 3.23 -5.19
N TYR A 88 21.46 4.48 -5.58
CA TYR A 88 21.34 5.64 -4.70
C TYR A 88 19.94 6.23 -4.83
N ILE A 89 19.27 6.48 -3.71
CA ILE A 89 17.94 7.09 -3.66
C ILE A 89 17.99 8.29 -2.71
N VAL A 90 17.55 9.45 -3.20
CA VAL A 90 17.54 10.72 -2.45
C VAL A 90 16.13 11.12 -2.10
N THR A 91 15.84 11.26 -0.80
CA THR A 91 14.51 11.62 -0.28
C THR A 91 14.57 12.79 0.70
N GLU A 92 13.40 13.32 1.02
CA GLU A 92 13.17 14.29 2.09
C GLU A 92 13.74 13.80 3.42
N TYR A 93 14.44 14.71 4.11
CA TYR A 93 14.77 14.53 5.51
C TYR A 93 13.63 15.03 6.40
N CYS A 94 13.29 14.23 7.41
CA CYS A 94 12.27 14.50 8.40
C CYS A 94 12.93 14.63 9.77
N GLU A 95 13.09 15.87 10.23
CA GLU A 95 13.92 16.26 11.37
C GLU A 95 13.39 15.79 12.73
N ASP A 96 12.08 15.52 12.86
CA ASP A 96 11.46 15.12 14.12
C ASP A 96 11.62 13.61 14.41
N GLY A 97 12.26 12.86 13.51
CA GLY A 97 12.50 11.43 13.64
C GLY A 97 11.26 10.58 13.34
N ASN A 98 11.32 9.29 13.72
CA ASN A 98 10.20 8.36 13.51
C ASN A 98 9.23 8.33 14.70
N VAL A 99 7.98 7.94 14.44
CA VAL A 99 6.91 7.86 15.44
C VAL A 99 7.29 6.92 16.59
N GLN A 100 8.03 5.85 16.33
CA GLN A 100 8.46 4.94 17.39
C GLN A 100 9.41 5.64 18.39
N GLU A 101 10.38 6.42 17.91
CA GLU A 101 11.27 7.21 18.75
C GLU A 101 10.52 8.34 19.45
N TYR A 102 9.55 8.97 18.78
CA TYR A 102 8.69 9.98 19.39
C TYR A 102 7.92 9.39 20.58
N LEU A 103 7.28 8.23 20.39
CA LEU A 103 6.52 7.55 21.43
C LEU A 103 7.38 7.13 22.62
N LYS A 104 8.62 6.67 22.39
CA LYS A 104 9.59 6.34 23.45
C LYS A 104 9.98 7.52 24.32
N LYS A 105 9.88 8.75 23.81
CA LYS A 105 10.20 9.97 24.55
C LYS A 105 9.00 10.50 25.34
N GLN A 106 7.79 10.01 25.07
CA GLN A 106 6.62 10.45 25.82
C GLN A 106 6.62 9.84 27.22
N THR A 107 6.14 10.61 28.19
CA THR A 107 5.87 10.14 29.57
C THR A 107 4.39 9.84 29.78
N ASN A 108 3.54 10.41 28.92
CA ASN A 108 2.10 10.30 28.98
C ASN A 108 1.58 9.52 27.77
N ILE A 109 0.40 8.94 27.92
CA ILE A 109 -0.37 8.40 26.80
C ILE A 109 -0.67 9.51 25.78
N LEU A 110 -0.77 9.13 24.50
CA LEU A 110 -1.17 10.09 23.47
C LEU A 110 -2.66 10.42 23.61
N GLU A 111 -2.97 11.70 23.45
CA GLU A 111 -4.34 12.18 23.33
C GLU A 111 -5.01 11.61 22.08
N GLU A 112 -6.29 11.27 22.20
CA GLU A 112 -7.06 10.67 21.13
C GLU A 112 -7.08 11.54 19.87
N ASP A 113 -7.23 12.86 20.02
CA ASP A 113 -7.24 13.79 18.89
C ASP A 113 -5.95 13.69 18.06
N HIS A 114 -4.80 13.58 18.73
CA HIS A 114 -3.51 13.43 18.06
C HIS A 114 -3.40 12.11 17.29
N ILE A 115 -3.87 11.02 17.89
CA ILE A 115 -3.91 9.69 17.25
C ILE A 115 -4.82 9.72 16.02
N ILE A 116 -5.99 10.36 16.11
CA ILE A 116 -6.93 10.47 14.99
C ILE A 116 -6.32 11.32 13.87
N GLU A 117 -5.66 12.44 14.19
CA GLU A 117 -4.97 13.24 13.18
C GLU A 117 -3.93 12.44 12.42
N TRP A 118 -3.08 11.68 13.12
CA TRP A 118 -2.09 10.82 12.46
C TRP A 118 -2.74 9.68 11.68
N LEU A 119 -3.77 9.03 12.23
CA LEU A 119 -4.51 7.97 11.55
C LEU A 119 -5.11 8.46 10.22
N ILE A 120 -5.72 9.65 10.20
CA ILE A 120 -6.28 10.25 8.98
C ILE A 120 -5.17 10.51 7.96
N GLN A 121 -4.01 11.00 8.39
CA GLN A 121 -2.87 11.26 7.49
C GLN A 121 -2.32 9.96 6.88
N ILE A 122 -2.18 8.92 7.71
CA ILE A 122 -1.77 7.57 7.27
C ILE A 122 -2.77 7.00 6.28
N LEU A 123 -4.06 6.97 6.62
CA LEU A 123 -5.12 6.46 5.74
C LEU A 123 -5.18 7.25 4.42
N SER A 124 -5.01 8.57 4.46
CA SER A 124 -5.00 9.42 3.26
C SER A 124 -3.82 9.10 2.32
N ALA A 125 -2.63 8.83 2.88
CA ALA A 125 -1.48 8.41 2.10
C ALA A 125 -1.69 7.02 1.49
N ILE A 126 -2.26 6.09 2.26
CA ILE A 126 -2.48 4.72 1.82
C ILE A 126 -3.59 4.62 0.77
N GLU A 127 -4.69 5.38 0.91
CA GLU A 127 -5.73 5.46 -0.13
C GLU A 127 -5.13 5.94 -1.46
N TYR A 128 -4.26 6.95 -1.41
CA TYR A 128 -3.58 7.48 -2.60
C TYR A 128 -2.71 6.42 -3.29
N ILE A 129 -1.98 5.61 -2.53
CA ILE A 129 -1.13 4.52 -3.04
C ILE A 129 -2.00 3.41 -3.63
N HIS A 130 -3.04 2.99 -2.90
CA HIS A 130 -3.95 1.92 -3.32
C HIS A 130 -4.67 2.27 -4.61
N ARG A 131 -5.07 3.54 -4.79
CA ARG A 131 -5.67 4.03 -6.04
C ARG A 131 -4.72 3.95 -7.24
N SER A 132 -3.41 3.91 -6.99
CA SER A 132 -2.39 3.75 -8.01
C SER A 132 -2.07 2.27 -8.30
N ASN A 133 -2.87 1.32 -7.79
CA ASN A 133 -2.63 -0.13 -7.84
C ASN A 133 -1.30 -0.55 -7.20
N LEU A 134 -0.87 0.20 -6.19
CA LEU A 134 0.32 -0.07 -5.40
C LEU A 134 -0.11 -0.37 -3.97
N PHE A 135 0.79 -0.94 -3.19
CA PHE A 135 0.64 -1.11 -1.74
C PHE A 135 2.00 -0.92 -1.07
N HIS A 136 1.99 -0.58 0.21
CA HIS A 136 3.19 -0.20 0.94
C HIS A 136 4.02 -1.42 1.37
N GLY A 137 3.39 -2.45 1.91
CA GLY A 137 4.06 -3.72 2.25
C GLY A 137 4.81 -3.74 3.59
N ASN A 138 5.28 -2.58 4.07
CA ASN A 138 6.12 -2.47 5.27
C ASN A 138 5.70 -1.35 6.23
N LEU A 139 4.41 -1.25 6.56
CA LEU A 139 3.91 -0.23 7.49
C LEU A 139 4.25 -0.60 8.95
N LYS A 140 5.08 0.22 9.59
CA LYS A 140 5.50 0.10 11.00
C LYS A 140 5.89 1.46 11.56
N LEU A 141 5.88 1.64 12.89
CA LEU A 141 6.14 2.94 13.52
C LEU A 141 7.51 3.54 13.15
N LYS A 142 8.51 2.68 12.85
CA LYS A 142 9.84 3.13 12.37
C LYS A 142 9.82 3.74 10.97
N ASN A 143 8.82 3.39 10.16
CA ASN A 143 8.66 3.86 8.78
C ASN A 143 7.66 5.02 8.68
N LEU A 144 7.14 5.51 9.81
CA LEU A 144 6.36 6.73 9.91
C LEU A 144 7.26 7.82 10.50
N PHE A 145 7.63 8.79 9.69
CA PHE A 145 8.42 9.94 10.14
C PHE A 145 7.52 11.13 10.45
N LEU A 146 8.05 12.04 11.27
CA LEU A 146 7.40 13.28 11.63
C LEU A 146 8.16 14.46 11.02
N LYS A 147 7.40 15.41 10.50
CA LYS A 147 7.90 16.72 10.09
C LYS A 147 6.88 17.78 10.43
N SER A 148 7.23 18.67 11.35
CA SER A 148 6.29 19.66 11.91
C SER A 148 5.01 19.00 12.44
N ASN A 149 5.19 17.87 13.16
CA ASN A 149 4.10 17.06 13.71
C ASN A 149 3.12 16.46 12.66
N LYS A 150 3.53 16.39 11.38
CA LYS A 150 2.78 15.70 10.32
C LYS A 150 3.49 14.42 9.91
N ILE A 151 2.69 13.40 9.60
CA ILE A 151 3.16 12.10 9.16
C ILE A 151 3.80 12.18 7.78
N LYS A 152 4.93 11.50 7.63
CA LYS A 152 5.65 11.25 6.39
C LYS A 152 5.97 9.76 6.31
N ILE A 153 5.21 9.03 5.51
CA ILE A 153 5.44 7.60 5.27
C ILE A 153 6.68 7.43 4.39
N THR A 154 7.58 6.53 4.79
CA THR A 154 8.82 6.18 4.08
C THR A 154 9.00 4.67 3.97
N ASN A 155 10.12 4.24 3.38
CA ASN A 155 10.50 2.84 3.24
C ASN A 155 9.39 2.03 2.55
N PHE A 156 8.94 2.56 1.42
CA PHE A 156 8.01 1.85 0.60
C PHE A 156 8.72 0.67 -0.05
N ASP A 157 8.39 -0.51 0.43
CA ASP A 157 8.63 -1.74 -0.32
C ASP A 157 7.52 -1.89 -1.36
N ILE A 158 7.29 -0.85 -2.18
CA ILE A 158 6.22 -0.80 -3.18
C ILE A 158 6.33 -2.05 -4.01
N THR A 159 5.35 -2.93 -3.94
CA THR A 159 5.34 -4.16 -4.74
C THR A 159 4.16 -4.09 -5.68
N SER A 160 4.39 -4.36 -6.96
CA SER A 160 3.29 -4.66 -7.88
C SER A 160 2.97 -6.15 -7.77
N LEU A 161 1.85 -6.51 -7.12
CA LEU A 161 1.10 -7.79 -7.21
C LEU A 161 1.85 -9.14 -7.21
N SER A 162 3.18 -9.20 -7.02
CA SER A 162 3.97 -10.43 -7.01
C SER A 162 5.22 -10.23 -6.19
N TYR A 163 5.21 -10.74 -4.96
CA TYR A 163 6.42 -10.94 -4.19
C TYR A 163 7.09 -12.22 -4.72
N PRO A 164 8.38 -12.21 -5.08
CA PRO A 164 9.15 -13.44 -5.11
C PRO A 164 9.13 -14.05 -3.70
N THR A 165 8.80 -15.34 -3.59
CA THR A 165 8.67 -16.08 -2.32
C THR A 165 9.93 -16.01 -1.42
N ILE A 166 11.07 -15.61 -1.97
CA ILE A 166 12.38 -15.59 -1.32
C ILE A 166 12.55 -14.38 -0.37
N ASP A 167 12.10 -13.18 -0.75
CA ASP A 167 12.18 -12.00 0.13
C ASP A 167 11.06 -11.97 1.19
N LEU A 168 9.98 -12.70 0.96
CA LEU A 168 8.97 -12.88 2.00
C LEU A 168 9.53 -13.73 3.14
N ALA A 169 10.34 -14.75 2.86
CA ALA A 169 10.95 -15.60 3.88
C ALA A 169 11.91 -14.84 4.81
N SER A 170 12.68 -13.87 4.30
CA SER A 170 13.55 -13.02 5.12
C SER A 170 12.76 -11.97 5.91
N SER A 171 11.72 -11.36 5.33
CA SER A 171 10.81 -10.46 6.04
C SER A 171 10.00 -11.18 7.15
N LEU A 172 9.59 -12.42 6.88
CA LEU A 172 8.96 -13.34 7.84
C LEU A 172 9.86 -13.68 9.04
N THR A 173 11.19 -13.57 8.91
CA THR A 173 12.11 -13.80 10.03
C THR A 173 12.28 -12.59 10.96
N GLU A 174 12.05 -11.37 10.47
CA GLU A 174 12.23 -10.15 11.29
C GLU A 174 10.93 -9.67 11.95
N PHE A 175 9.78 -9.69 11.25
CA PHE A 175 8.51 -9.16 11.80
C PHE A 175 7.25 -9.91 11.31
N PRO A 176 7.13 -11.22 11.52
CA PRO A 176 5.99 -11.99 11.02
C PRO A 176 4.63 -11.55 11.59
N TYR A 177 4.60 -10.70 12.61
CA TYR A 177 3.40 -10.47 13.42
C TYR A 177 2.63 -9.17 13.10
N PHE A 178 3.16 -8.31 12.23
CA PHE A 178 2.43 -7.19 11.62
C PHE A 178 1.75 -7.58 10.31
N LEU A 179 1.98 -8.82 9.88
CA LEU A 179 1.46 -9.35 8.63
C LEU A 179 -0.01 -9.71 8.80
N ALA A 180 -0.77 -9.38 7.77
CA ALA A 180 -2.17 -9.76 7.71
C ALA A 180 -2.32 -11.30 7.62
N PRO A 181 -3.42 -11.88 8.11
CA PRO A 181 -3.64 -13.32 8.12
C PRO A 181 -3.50 -13.98 6.75
N GLU A 182 -3.92 -13.30 5.68
CA GLU A 182 -3.77 -13.77 4.31
C GLU A 182 -2.31 -13.83 3.84
N VAL A 183 -1.46 -12.91 4.31
CA VAL A 183 -0.02 -12.91 4.03
C VAL A 183 0.62 -14.10 4.74
N LEU A 184 0.25 -14.32 5.99
CA LEU A 184 0.76 -15.44 6.81
C LEU A 184 0.37 -16.82 6.25
N LYS A 185 -0.86 -16.95 5.74
CA LYS A 185 -1.39 -18.24 5.25
C LYS A 185 -0.94 -18.55 3.82
N ASN A 186 -0.98 -17.55 2.94
CA ASN A 186 -0.88 -17.77 1.50
C ASN A 186 0.34 -17.10 0.87
N ASN A 187 1.15 -16.36 1.64
CA ASN A 187 2.28 -15.59 1.12
C ASN A 187 1.88 -14.56 0.05
N VAL A 188 0.63 -14.08 0.09
CA VAL A 188 0.10 -13.07 -0.84
C VAL A 188 -0.13 -11.77 -0.08
N PHE A 189 0.62 -10.73 -0.46
CA PHE A 189 0.38 -9.38 0.02
C PHE A 189 -0.58 -8.64 -0.92
N LEU A 190 -1.60 -8.02 -0.33
CA LEU A 190 -2.63 -7.26 -1.04
C LEU A 190 -2.67 -5.82 -0.50
N ALA A 191 -3.27 -4.90 -1.26
CA ALA A 191 -3.55 -3.55 -0.75
C ALA A 191 -4.30 -3.57 0.60
N ILE A 192 -5.25 -4.48 0.75
CA ILE A 192 -6.02 -4.62 2.00
C ILE A 192 -5.18 -5.14 3.19
N SER A 193 -4.00 -5.70 2.93
CA SER A 193 -3.06 -6.11 3.97
C SER A 193 -2.39 -4.91 4.64
N ASP A 194 -2.19 -3.79 3.92
CA ASP A 194 -1.74 -2.53 4.55
C ASP A 194 -2.71 -2.06 5.64
N ILE A 195 -4.02 -2.26 5.43
CA ILE A 195 -5.03 -1.83 6.41
C ILE A 195 -4.91 -2.61 7.72
N TRP A 196 -4.60 -3.89 7.66
CA TRP A 196 -4.29 -4.68 8.85
C TRP A 196 -3.08 -4.10 9.59
N SER A 197 -2.01 -3.78 8.87
CA SER A 197 -0.82 -3.17 9.46
C SER A 197 -1.13 -1.80 10.08
N ILE A 198 -2.04 -0.99 9.50
CA ILE A 198 -2.53 0.25 10.11
C ILE A 198 -3.32 -0.02 11.40
N GLY A 199 -4.13 -1.09 11.44
CA GLY A 199 -4.79 -1.53 12.68
C GLY A 199 -3.79 -1.83 13.80
N CYS A 200 -2.71 -2.55 13.46
CA CYS A 200 -1.62 -2.82 14.38
C CYS A 200 -0.94 -1.52 14.87
N LEU A 201 -0.63 -0.61 13.93
CA LEU A 201 -0.06 0.70 14.23
C LEU A 201 -0.94 1.52 15.18
N LEU A 202 -2.25 1.55 14.94
CA LEU A 202 -3.20 2.27 15.79
C LEU A 202 -3.16 1.73 17.23
N TYR A 203 -3.21 0.42 17.39
CA TYR A 203 -3.11 -0.20 18.71
C TYR A 203 -1.78 0.11 19.40
N GLU A 204 -0.66 0.08 18.67
CA GLU A 204 0.63 0.44 19.25
C GLU A 204 0.67 1.91 19.68
N MET A 205 0.14 2.84 18.88
CA MET A 205 0.06 4.26 19.27
C MET A 205 -0.79 4.47 20.52
N CYS A 206 -1.88 3.71 20.68
CA CYS A 206 -2.76 3.77 21.86
C CYS A 206 -2.16 3.10 23.11
N THR A 207 -1.34 2.06 22.95
CA THR A 207 -0.87 1.23 24.08
C THR A 207 0.60 1.38 24.40
N PHE A 208 1.36 2.18 23.63
CA PHE A 208 2.82 2.24 23.71
C PHE A 208 3.37 2.41 25.14
N GLN A 209 2.71 3.24 25.95
CA GLN A 209 3.11 3.54 27.33
C GLN A 209 2.57 2.56 28.38
N HIS A 210 1.58 1.72 28.03
CA HIS A 210 1.00 0.70 28.91
C HIS A 210 1.73 -0.64 28.85
N ASN A 211 2.72 -0.80 27.95
CA ASN A 211 3.53 -2.00 27.81
C ASN A 211 4.62 -2.13 28.90
N SER A 212 4.23 -2.02 30.17
CA SER A 212 5.03 -2.53 31.30
C SER A 212 4.94 -4.05 31.43
N SER A 213 3.94 -4.67 30.78
CA SER A 213 3.85 -6.10 30.58
C SER A 213 4.50 -6.48 29.26
N ASP A 214 5.44 -7.43 29.27
CA ASP A 214 6.21 -7.96 28.13
C ASP A 214 5.39 -8.57 26.97
N LYS A 215 4.08 -8.34 26.91
CA LYS A 215 3.21 -8.83 25.83
C LYS A 215 3.16 -7.78 24.73
N HIS A 216 4.01 -7.96 23.74
CA HIS A 216 3.95 -7.17 22.52
C HIS A 216 2.60 -7.39 21.81
N ILE A 217 2.10 -6.38 21.07
CA ILE A 217 0.89 -6.50 20.22
C ILE A 217 0.94 -7.75 19.34
N THR A 218 2.15 -8.12 18.95
CA THR A 218 2.47 -9.30 18.17
C THR A 218 2.03 -10.59 18.84
N ASP A 219 2.15 -10.70 20.16
CA ASP A 219 1.70 -11.87 20.93
C ASP A 219 0.19 -11.91 21.09
N ILE A 220 -0.44 -10.74 21.20
CA ILE A 220 -1.90 -10.60 21.24
C ILE A 220 -2.50 -11.05 19.90
N ILE A 221 -1.94 -10.59 18.79
CA ILE A 221 -2.38 -10.95 17.43
C ILE A 221 -2.17 -12.44 17.16
N LYS A 222 -1.02 -13.01 17.53
CA LYS A 222 -0.81 -14.47 17.42
C LYS A 222 -1.85 -15.25 18.22
N TYR A 223 -2.11 -14.82 19.46
CA TYR A 223 -3.06 -15.52 20.32
C TYR A 223 -4.47 -15.47 19.74
N MET A 224 -4.87 -14.31 19.19
CA MET A 224 -6.13 -14.14 18.46
C MET A 224 -6.22 -15.10 17.26
N LEU A 225 -5.19 -15.13 16.39
CA LEU A 225 -5.24 -15.88 15.14
C LEU A 225 -5.11 -17.40 15.28
N TYR A 226 -4.30 -17.88 16.23
CA TYR A 226 -3.91 -19.29 16.30
C TYR A 226 -4.42 -20.03 17.55
N ASN A 227 -4.76 -19.31 18.61
CA ASN A 227 -5.11 -19.89 19.90
C ASN A 227 -6.54 -19.59 20.34
N GLY A 228 -7.38 -19.09 19.43
CA GLY A 228 -8.78 -18.74 19.71
C GLY A 228 -8.94 -17.53 20.64
N GLY A 229 -7.94 -16.64 20.67
CA GLY A 229 -7.99 -15.42 21.45
C GLY A 229 -9.08 -14.46 20.99
N GLN A 230 -9.61 -13.67 21.92
CA GLN A 230 -10.55 -12.61 21.58
C GLN A 230 -9.83 -11.45 20.90
N MET A 231 -10.55 -10.74 20.01
CA MET A 231 -10.08 -9.48 19.43
C MET A 231 -9.70 -8.52 20.57
N PRO A 232 -8.50 -7.92 20.55
CA PRO A 232 -8.16 -6.93 21.54
C PRO A 232 -9.08 -5.71 21.47
N HIS A 233 -9.16 -4.98 22.57
CA HIS A 233 -9.81 -3.68 22.61
C HIS A 233 -8.75 -2.61 22.87
N LEU A 234 -8.96 -1.42 22.33
CA LEU A 234 -8.19 -0.25 22.76
C LEU A 234 -8.44 0.03 24.26
N PRO A 235 -7.49 0.66 24.98
CA PRO A 235 -7.70 1.09 26.35
C PRO A 235 -9.00 1.90 26.54
N GLU A 236 -9.68 1.71 27.67
CA GLU A 236 -11.00 2.33 27.95
C GLU A 236 -11.02 3.86 27.93
N LEU A 237 -9.84 4.49 28.01
CA LEU A 237 -9.70 5.95 27.90
C LEU A 237 -9.97 6.49 26.48
N TYR A 238 -9.90 5.62 25.47
CA TYR A 238 -10.19 5.94 24.08
C TYR A 238 -11.65 5.65 23.75
N SER A 239 -12.21 6.43 22.83
CA SER A 239 -13.62 6.35 22.43
C SER A 239 -13.98 5.00 21.80
N ASN A 240 -15.26 4.64 21.92
CA ASN A 240 -15.80 3.46 21.25
C ASN A 240 -15.71 3.61 19.74
N GLU A 241 -15.85 4.83 19.22
CA GLU A 241 -15.74 5.15 17.81
C GLU A 241 -14.35 4.86 17.25
N LEU A 242 -13.28 5.22 17.97
CA LEU A 242 -11.91 4.86 17.59
C LEU A 242 -11.69 3.34 17.65
N ASN A 243 -12.22 2.68 18.69
CA ASN A 243 -12.15 1.23 18.82
C ASN A 243 -12.93 0.49 17.71
N ASP A 244 -14.03 1.07 17.21
CA ASP A 244 -14.79 0.53 16.10
C ASP A 244 -14.03 0.63 14.76
N LEU A 245 -13.29 1.72 14.53
CA LEU A 245 -12.34 1.80 13.40
C LEU A 245 -11.25 0.75 13.52
N PHE A 246 -10.66 0.62 14.72
CA PHE A 246 -9.66 -0.39 15.01
C PHE A 246 -10.12 -1.81 14.65
N LYS A 247 -11.31 -2.20 15.11
CA LYS A 247 -11.90 -3.52 14.81
C LYS A 247 -12.13 -3.75 13.32
N LYS A 248 -12.54 -2.72 12.57
CA LYS A 248 -12.75 -2.82 11.11
C LYS A 248 -11.45 -3.06 10.35
N MET A 249 -10.31 -2.60 10.88
CA MET A 249 -8.99 -2.83 10.30
C MET A 249 -8.44 -4.23 10.58
N LEU A 250 -8.78 -4.82 11.73
CA LEU A 250 -8.32 -6.16 12.13
C LEU A 250 -9.31 -7.29 11.81
N ILE A 251 -10.19 -7.11 10.81
CA ILE A 251 -11.02 -8.22 10.32
C ILE A 251 -10.11 -9.24 9.61
N GLU A 252 -10.18 -10.50 10.04
CA GLU A 252 -9.35 -11.59 9.49
C GLU A 252 -9.61 -11.81 8.00
N ASP A 253 -10.89 -11.85 7.61
CA ASP A 253 -11.31 -12.00 6.22
C ASP A 253 -11.00 -10.73 5.41
N PRO A 254 -10.05 -10.76 4.46
CA PRO A 254 -9.65 -9.59 3.70
C PRO A 254 -10.79 -9.02 2.83
N LEU A 255 -11.79 -9.83 2.46
CA LEU A 255 -12.93 -9.37 1.67
C LEU A 255 -13.95 -8.57 2.49
N LYS A 256 -13.91 -8.72 3.83
CA LYS A 256 -14.79 -8.01 4.77
C LYS A 256 -14.08 -6.86 5.49
N ARG A 257 -12.75 -6.84 5.45
CA ARG A 257 -11.93 -5.77 6.03
C ARG A 257 -12.21 -4.46 5.30
N SER A 258 -12.43 -3.38 6.05
CA SER A 258 -12.68 -2.08 5.44
C SER A 258 -11.43 -1.58 4.71
N ASN A 259 -11.60 -0.95 3.55
CA ASN A 259 -10.47 -0.30 2.87
C ASN A 259 -10.21 1.13 3.40
N ALA A 260 -9.09 1.75 3.01
CA ALA A 260 -8.71 3.08 3.48
C ALA A 260 -9.78 4.14 3.17
N LYS A 261 -10.40 4.07 1.98
CA LYS A 261 -11.47 4.98 1.57
C LYS A 261 -12.67 4.85 2.51
N GLU A 262 -13.17 3.64 2.75
CA GLU A 262 -14.30 3.40 3.65
C GLU A 262 -14.05 3.91 5.07
N LEU A 263 -12.84 3.74 5.59
CA LEU A 263 -12.46 4.23 6.92
C LEU A 263 -12.47 5.76 6.96
N LEU A 264 -11.85 6.43 5.98
CA LEU A 264 -11.85 7.89 5.85
C LEU A 264 -13.26 8.48 5.72
N HIS A 265 -14.19 7.75 5.09
CA HIS A 265 -15.60 8.15 4.93
C HIS A 265 -16.50 7.67 6.07
N SER A 266 -15.92 7.11 7.14
CA SER A 266 -16.69 6.76 8.33
C SER A 266 -17.31 8.02 8.94
N ARG A 267 -18.52 7.89 9.48
CA ARG A 267 -19.22 9.00 10.16
C ARG A 267 -18.34 9.66 11.23
N PHE A 268 -17.56 8.85 11.95
CA PHE A 268 -16.64 9.33 12.98
C PHE A 268 -15.57 10.26 12.41
N ILE A 269 -14.82 9.83 11.39
CA ILE A 269 -13.77 10.66 10.78
C ILE A 269 -14.35 11.90 10.11
N LEU A 270 -15.48 11.76 9.39
CA LEU A 270 -16.11 12.91 8.75
C LEU A 270 -16.55 13.97 9.78
N PHE A 271 -17.14 13.55 10.89
CA PHE A 271 -17.55 14.47 11.96
C PHE A 271 -16.35 15.08 12.69
N TYR A 272 -15.30 14.29 12.93
CA TYR A 272 -14.04 14.77 13.49
C TYR A 272 -13.43 15.89 12.63
N CYS A 273 -13.30 15.65 11.32
CA CYS A 273 -12.78 16.66 10.38
C CYS A 273 -13.64 17.93 10.40
N GLN A 274 -14.97 17.82 10.31
CA GLN A 274 -15.89 18.98 10.32
C GLN A 274 -15.76 19.86 11.57
N ARG A 275 -15.45 19.26 12.74
CA ARG A 275 -15.27 20.01 13.98
C ARG A 275 -13.92 20.72 14.04
N ASN A 276 -12.90 20.13 13.43
CA ASN A 276 -11.52 20.59 13.50
C ASN A 276 -11.09 21.42 12.27
N THR A 277 -11.96 21.59 11.26
CA THR A 277 -11.73 22.37 10.01
C THR A 277 -11.53 23.89 10.15
N ASN A 278 -11.21 24.43 11.32
CA ASN A 278 -10.81 25.85 11.47
C ASN A 278 -9.34 26.12 11.06
N CYS A 279 -8.67 25.18 10.37
CA CYS A 279 -7.30 25.35 9.87
C CYS A 279 -7.21 24.99 8.37
N SER A 280 -6.53 25.83 7.60
CA SER A 280 -6.52 25.93 6.13
C SER A 280 -6.09 24.68 5.33
N ASP A 281 -5.57 23.63 5.98
CA ASP A 281 -4.96 22.47 5.30
C ASP A 281 -5.91 21.30 4.98
N GLN A 282 -7.19 21.41 5.37
CA GLN A 282 -8.17 20.33 5.31
C GLN A 282 -9.22 20.45 4.20
N GLN A 283 -9.24 21.53 3.41
CA GLN A 283 -10.21 21.69 2.31
C GLN A 283 -10.05 20.60 1.22
N ASN A 284 -8.83 20.12 0.97
CA ASN A 284 -8.58 19.00 0.05
C ASN A 284 -9.11 17.65 0.58
N GLN A 285 -9.35 17.50 1.89
CA GLN A 285 -9.88 16.25 2.46
C GLN A 285 -11.40 16.14 2.24
N LEU A 286 -12.11 17.26 2.12
CA LEU A 286 -13.55 17.29 1.81
C LEU A 286 -13.81 17.02 0.32
N GLU A 287 -12.95 17.47 -0.60
CA GLU A 287 -13.10 17.18 -2.05
C GLU A 287 -12.99 15.68 -2.39
N ILE A 288 -12.21 14.91 -1.60
CA ILE A 288 -12.14 13.45 -1.74
C ILE A 288 -13.46 12.81 -1.27
N ALA A 289 -14.16 13.43 -0.31
CA ALA A 289 -15.42 12.94 0.25
C ALA A 289 -16.67 13.30 -0.55
N THR A 290 -16.67 14.38 -1.34
CA THR A 290 -17.86 14.86 -2.04
C THR A 290 -17.98 14.43 -3.50
N ASN A 291 -16.91 13.96 -4.16
CA ASN A 291 -16.92 13.74 -5.62
C ASN A 291 -17.43 12.37 -6.13
N GLN A 292 -18.14 11.56 -5.32
CA GLN A 292 -18.76 10.31 -5.80
C GLN A 292 -20.14 10.00 -5.21
N LEU A 293 -21.03 11.00 -5.17
CA LEU A 293 -22.46 10.80 -4.97
C LEU A 293 -23.25 11.44 -6.12
N GLU A 294 -23.31 10.78 -7.27
CA GLU A 294 -24.46 10.97 -8.18
C GLU A 294 -25.45 9.81 -7.97
N PRO A 295 -26.69 10.08 -7.53
CA PRO A 295 -27.72 9.05 -7.48
C PRO A 295 -28.31 8.83 -8.87
N LEU A 296 -28.27 7.56 -9.31
CA LEU A 296 -29.13 7.02 -10.37
C LEU A 296 -30.60 7.32 -10.05
N THR A 297 -31.22 8.26 -10.75
CA THR A 297 -32.68 8.36 -10.80
C THR A 297 -33.19 8.61 -12.22
N THR A 298 -33.80 7.54 -12.72
CA THR A 298 -34.93 7.42 -13.66
C THR A 298 -35.53 8.69 -14.27
N THR A 299 -35.63 8.63 -15.60
CA THR A 299 -36.55 9.34 -16.51
C THR A 299 -37.94 9.67 -15.96
N ASN A 300 -38.38 10.94 -16.06
CA ASN A 300 -39.65 11.33 -16.69
C ASN A 300 -39.92 12.86 -16.69
N ASN A 301 -39.92 13.45 -17.89
CA ASN A 301 -40.93 14.37 -18.47
C ASN A 301 -41.73 15.36 -17.57
N LYS A 302 -41.51 16.68 -17.74
CA LYS A 302 -42.36 17.67 -18.47
C LYS A 302 -42.36 19.09 -17.86
N ARG A 303 -42.28 20.07 -18.79
CA ARG A 303 -42.88 21.43 -18.82
C ARG A 303 -42.15 22.63 -18.17
N SER A 304 -41.48 23.37 -19.08
CA SER A 304 -41.70 24.79 -19.43
C SER A 304 -41.64 25.89 -18.34
N ARG A 305 -40.70 26.83 -18.49
CA ARG A 305 -40.96 28.22 -18.98
C ARG A 305 -39.69 29.12 -18.96
N SER A 306 -39.49 29.78 -20.10
CA SER A 306 -38.94 31.14 -20.35
C SER A 306 -37.60 31.61 -19.74
N LEU A 307 -36.63 31.84 -20.63
CA LEU A 307 -35.50 32.78 -20.49
C LEU A 307 -35.91 34.23 -20.85
N PRO A 308 -35.18 35.24 -20.37
CA PRO A 308 -34.83 36.44 -21.14
C PRO A 308 -33.30 36.62 -21.32
N PRO A 309 -32.84 37.54 -22.19
CA PRO A 309 -31.63 37.35 -22.99
C PRO A 309 -30.35 38.10 -22.53
N ILE A 310 -29.23 37.43 -22.81
CA ILE A 310 -27.91 37.87 -23.35
C ILE A 310 -27.29 39.20 -22.86
N SER A 311 -26.12 39.08 -22.23
CA SER A 311 -24.94 39.87 -22.62
C SER A 311 -23.65 39.04 -22.54
N THR A 312 -22.97 39.03 -23.66
CA THR A 312 -21.76 38.32 -24.09
C THR A 312 -20.53 38.56 -23.20
N VAL A 313 -19.85 37.50 -22.75
CA VAL A 313 -18.39 37.47 -22.57
C VAL A 313 -17.88 36.07 -22.98
N ASN A 314 -17.02 36.05 -23.99
CA ASN A 314 -16.34 34.88 -24.53
C ASN A 314 -15.45 34.17 -23.50
N ARG A 315 -15.53 32.84 -23.44
CA ARG A 315 -14.36 31.96 -23.23
C ARG A 315 -14.62 30.60 -23.85
N GLN A 316 -13.94 30.34 -24.96
CA GLN A 316 -13.71 28.98 -25.48
C GLN A 316 -12.90 28.21 -24.43
N ILE A 317 -13.39 27.05 -24.00
CA ILE A 317 -12.55 25.97 -23.47
C ILE A 317 -13.07 24.65 -24.04
N ASP A 318 -12.14 23.94 -24.67
CA ASP A 318 -12.28 22.72 -25.45
C ASP A 318 -12.92 21.55 -24.69
N THR A 319 -13.94 20.93 -25.29
CA THR A 319 -14.59 19.70 -24.80
C THR A 319 -14.21 18.45 -25.58
N THR A 320 -13.20 18.52 -26.44
CA THR A 320 -12.78 17.39 -27.31
C THR A 320 -11.65 16.53 -26.75
N HIS A 321 -10.99 16.91 -25.64
CA HIS A 321 -9.81 16.18 -25.14
C HIS A 321 -10.11 15.05 -24.13
N ASN A 322 -11.24 15.10 -23.41
CA ASN A 322 -11.57 14.10 -22.40
C ASN A 322 -12.09 12.77 -22.99
N SER A 323 -12.69 12.81 -24.18
CA SER A 323 -13.27 11.62 -24.82
C SER A 323 -12.23 10.70 -25.47
N GLN A 324 -11.08 11.26 -25.89
CA GLN A 324 -9.95 10.51 -26.45
C GLN A 324 -9.11 9.85 -25.35
N GLN A 325 -8.82 10.54 -24.26
CA GLN A 325 -8.06 9.96 -23.13
C GLN A 325 -8.80 8.80 -22.45
N HIS A 326 -10.13 8.84 -22.35
CA HIS A 326 -10.89 7.72 -21.77
C HIS A 326 -10.86 6.48 -22.66
N ARG A 327 -11.00 6.65 -23.99
CA ARG A 327 -10.93 5.54 -24.96
C ARG A 327 -9.51 4.98 -25.09
N GLU A 328 -8.48 5.82 -24.98
CA GLU A 328 -7.08 5.39 -24.96
C GLU A 328 -6.73 4.61 -23.70
N ARG A 329 -7.25 5.01 -22.52
CA ARG A 329 -7.09 4.29 -21.24
C ARG A 329 -7.81 2.95 -21.20
N GLU A 330 -9.03 2.88 -21.72
CA GLU A 330 -9.76 1.61 -21.87
C GLU A 330 -9.09 0.69 -22.90
N SER A 331 -8.54 1.27 -23.98
CA SER A 331 -7.77 0.52 -24.98
C SER A 331 -6.41 0.04 -24.45
N SER A 332 -5.74 0.77 -23.54
CA SER A 332 -4.47 0.33 -22.95
C SER A 332 -4.69 -0.73 -21.88
N GLN A 333 -5.69 -0.57 -21.00
CA GLN A 333 -6.03 -1.56 -19.98
C GLN A 333 -6.47 -2.90 -20.60
N SER A 334 -7.22 -2.85 -21.71
CA SER A 334 -7.60 -4.03 -22.49
C SER A 334 -6.41 -4.69 -23.21
N ARG A 335 -5.37 -3.94 -23.56
CA ARG A 335 -4.13 -4.49 -24.14
C ARG A 335 -3.27 -5.15 -23.08
N ASP A 336 -3.12 -4.53 -21.92
CA ASP A 336 -2.30 -5.05 -20.82
C ASP A 336 -2.89 -6.35 -20.25
N LEU A 337 -4.22 -6.44 -20.15
CA LEU A 337 -4.90 -7.67 -19.76
C LEU A 337 -4.67 -8.81 -20.77
N ARG A 338 -4.72 -8.51 -22.08
CA ARG A 338 -4.43 -9.50 -23.14
C ARG A 338 -3.00 -10.01 -23.09
N ILE A 339 -2.02 -9.12 -22.91
CA ILE A 339 -0.61 -9.49 -22.77
C ILE A 339 -0.41 -10.40 -21.55
N LYS A 340 -1.11 -10.12 -20.44
CA LYS A 340 -1.06 -10.92 -19.22
C LYS A 340 -1.68 -12.31 -19.41
N ILE A 341 -2.84 -12.39 -20.07
CA ILE A 341 -3.50 -13.65 -20.45
C ILE A 341 -2.56 -14.50 -21.32
N ASP A 342 -1.96 -13.91 -22.35
CA ASP A 342 -1.03 -14.61 -23.26
C ASP A 342 0.22 -15.12 -22.52
N THR A 343 0.75 -14.33 -21.58
CA THR A 343 1.92 -14.68 -20.79
C THR A 343 1.63 -15.85 -19.83
N LEU A 344 0.49 -15.80 -19.14
CA LEU A 344 0.07 -16.86 -18.24
C LEU A 344 -0.25 -18.15 -18.99
N ARG A 345 -0.88 -18.06 -20.16
CA ARG A 345 -1.14 -19.20 -21.04
C ARG A 345 0.15 -19.88 -21.48
N LYS A 346 1.14 -19.12 -21.94
CA LYS A 346 2.48 -19.66 -22.28
C LYS A 346 3.16 -20.32 -21.10
N LYS A 347 3.10 -19.69 -19.92
CA LYS A 347 3.68 -20.23 -18.67
C LYS A 347 3.01 -21.53 -18.25
N ALA A 348 1.68 -21.59 -18.32
CA ALA A 348 0.91 -22.78 -17.99
C ALA A 348 1.20 -23.96 -18.94
N ILE A 349 1.29 -23.69 -20.25
CA ILE A 349 1.70 -24.69 -21.25
C ILE A 349 3.12 -25.19 -20.99
N ASN A 350 4.06 -24.32 -20.62
CA ASN A 350 5.43 -24.71 -20.30
C ASN A 350 5.53 -25.60 -19.04
N ILE A 351 4.62 -25.42 -18.07
CA ILE A 351 4.59 -26.22 -16.83
C ILE A 351 3.93 -27.58 -17.07
N LEU A 352 2.76 -27.61 -17.71
CA LEU A 352 1.93 -28.81 -17.81
C LEU A 352 2.13 -29.61 -19.10
N GLY A 353 2.65 -28.97 -20.16
CA GLY A 353 2.56 -29.46 -21.53
C GLY A 353 1.20 -29.15 -22.16
N GLU A 354 1.17 -29.02 -23.49
CA GLU A 354 0.00 -28.56 -24.26
C GLU A 354 -1.24 -29.46 -24.07
N ASP A 355 -1.06 -30.77 -24.14
CA ASP A 355 -2.17 -31.75 -23.99
C ASP A 355 -2.82 -31.69 -22.61
N LYS A 356 -2.03 -31.51 -21.55
CA LYS A 356 -2.54 -31.45 -20.17
C LYS A 356 -3.10 -30.07 -19.83
N PHE A 357 -2.50 -29.02 -20.39
CA PHE A 357 -2.98 -27.66 -20.24
C PHE A 357 -4.44 -27.55 -20.67
N GLU A 358 -4.78 -28.05 -21.87
CA GLU A 358 -6.15 -27.96 -22.39
C GLU A 358 -7.17 -28.71 -21.51
N ILE A 359 -6.81 -29.90 -21.01
CA ILE A 359 -7.69 -30.69 -20.14
C ILE A 359 -7.93 -29.96 -18.80
N VAL A 360 -6.86 -29.47 -18.18
CA VAL A 360 -6.92 -28.75 -16.89
C VAL A 360 -7.66 -27.42 -17.04
N TYR A 361 -7.40 -26.68 -18.13
CA TYR A 361 -8.04 -25.41 -18.43
C TYR A 361 -9.55 -25.55 -18.58
N ASN A 362 -10.01 -26.52 -19.39
CA ASN A 362 -11.44 -26.74 -19.60
C ASN A 362 -12.14 -27.17 -18.29
N TYR A 363 -11.52 -28.08 -17.53
CA TYR A 363 -12.05 -28.49 -16.23
C TYR A 363 -12.18 -27.30 -15.26
N LEU A 364 -11.13 -26.49 -15.09
CA LEU A 364 -11.16 -25.34 -14.19
C LEU A 364 -12.15 -24.27 -14.66
N MET A 365 -12.24 -24.01 -15.96
CA MET A 365 -13.22 -23.08 -16.53
C MET A 365 -14.65 -23.50 -16.18
N GLU A 366 -15.00 -24.77 -16.37
CA GLU A 366 -16.31 -25.30 -16.01
C GLU A 366 -16.59 -25.20 -14.50
N GLN A 367 -15.62 -25.58 -13.66
CA GLN A 367 -15.80 -25.53 -12.21
C GLN A 367 -15.93 -24.10 -11.68
N ARG A 368 -15.16 -23.15 -12.21
CA ARG A 368 -15.22 -21.72 -11.79
C ARG A 368 -16.51 -21.05 -12.26
N ILE A 369 -17.04 -21.40 -13.43
CA ILE A 369 -18.37 -20.94 -13.88
C ILE A 369 -19.48 -21.53 -12.99
N ALA A 370 -19.40 -22.82 -12.65
CA ALA A 370 -20.36 -23.47 -11.76
C ALA A 370 -20.32 -22.88 -10.35
N GLN A 371 -19.13 -22.59 -9.81
CA GLN A 371 -18.95 -21.99 -8.48
C GLN A 371 -19.49 -20.56 -8.39
N LYS A 372 -19.46 -19.78 -9.49
CA LYS A 372 -20.15 -18.49 -9.56
C LYS A 372 -21.68 -18.62 -9.42
N SER A 373 -22.24 -19.78 -9.78
CA SER A 373 -23.69 -20.05 -9.74
C SER A 373 -24.14 -20.80 -8.48
N ASP A 374 -23.28 -21.62 -7.88
CA ASP A 374 -23.52 -22.34 -6.63
C ASP A 374 -22.31 -22.20 -5.67
N PRO A 375 -22.41 -21.33 -4.64
CA PRO A 375 -21.32 -21.09 -3.69
C PRO A 375 -20.95 -22.28 -2.80
N ARG A 376 -21.69 -23.40 -2.86
CA ARG A 376 -21.41 -24.62 -2.07
C ARG A 376 -20.33 -25.50 -2.70
N ILE A 377 -19.87 -25.17 -3.91
CA ILE A 377 -18.73 -25.82 -4.55
C ILE A 377 -17.46 -25.30 -3.89
N ASP A 378 -16.88 -26.12 -3.03
CA ASP A 378 -15.64 -25.81 -2.31
C ASP A 378 -14.39 -26.10 -3.15
N ASP A 379 -13.31 -25.34 -2.89
CA ASP A 379 -12.04 -25.47 -3.61
C ASP A 379 -11.35 -26.82 -3.36
N ALA A 380 -11.69 -27.51 -2.28
CA ALA A 380 -11.13 -28.81 -1.96
C ALA A 380 -11.59 -29.88 -2.95
N LYS A 381 -12.87 -29.86 -3.35
CA LYS A 381 -13.42 -30.74 -4.40
C LYS A 381 -12.87 -30.43 -5.78
N ILE A 382 -12.71 -29.14 -6.10
CA ILE A 382 -12.09 -28.73 -7.38
C ILE A 382 -10.67 -29.28 -7.45
N THR A 383 -9.90 -29.14 -6.37
CA THR A 383 -8.51 -29.64 -6.25
C THR A 383 -8.45 -31.17 -6.26
N GLU A 384 -9.43 -31.86 -5.68
CA GLU A 384 -9.52 -33.31 -5.71
C GLU A 384 -9.75 -33.82 -7.14
N GLY A 385 -10.64 -33.19 -7.91
CA GLY A 385 -10.87 -33.57 -9.31
C GLY A 385 -9.66 -33.30 -10.22
N LEU A 386 -8.82 -32.31 -9.92
CA LEU A 386 -7.57 -32.08 -10.65
C LEU A 386 -6.59 -33.26 -10.57
N LYS A 387 -6.65 -34.07 -9.50
CA LYS A 387 -5.78 -35.26 -9.33
C LYS A 387 -6.04 -36.34 -10.38
N ALA A 388 -7.19 -36.30 -11.06
CA ALA A 388 -7.48 -37.20 -12.17
C ALA A 388 -6.67 -36.88 -13.43
N PHE A 389 -6.21 -35.63 -13.59
CA PHE A 389 -5.55 -35.13 -14.80
C PHE A 389 -4.05 -34.85 -14.59
N VAL A 390 -3.66 -34.47 -13.37
CA VAL A 390 -2.27 -34.14 -13.03
C VAL A 390 -1.82 -34.85 -11.76
N LYS A 391 -0.53 -35.20 -11.71
CA LYS A 391 0.09 -35.80 -10.51
C LYS A 391 0.21 -34.82 -9.35
N ARG A 392 0.30 -33.52 -9.67
CA ARG A 392 0.59 -32.43 -8.75
C ARG A 392 -0.41 -31.29 -9.03
N PRO A 393 -1.59 -31.29 -8.38
CA PRO A 393 -2.61 -30.25 -8.54
C PRO A 393 -2.08 -28.83 -8.29
N GLU A 394 -1.05 -28.67 -7.46
CA GLU A 394 -0.39 -27.39 -7.20
C GLU A 394 0.24 -26.76 -8.46
N GLU A 395 0.60 -27.56 -9.46
CA GLU A 395 1.15 -27.08 -10.74
C GLU A 395 0.06 -26.45 -11.63
N CYS A 396 -1.22 -26.66 -11.31
CA CYS A 396 -2.36 -26.08 -12.03
C CYS A 396 -2.73 -24.66 -11.58
N PHE A 397 -2.07 -24.12 -10.55
CA PHE A 397 -2.35 -22.79 -10.02
C PHE A 397 -2.26 -21.68 -11.08
N VAL A 398 -1.29 -21.78 -12.00
CA VAL A 398 -1.13 -20.82 -13.10
C VAL A 398 -2.30 -20.90 -14.09
N VAL A 399 -2.88 -22.09 -14.28
CA VAL A 399 -4.09 -22.28 -15.11
C VAL A 399 -5.31 -21.69 -14.43
N ASP A 400 -5.44 -21.87 -13.11
CA ASP A 400 -6.55 -21.31 -12.33
C ASP A 400 -6.52 -19.78 -12.30
N GLN A 401 -5.32 -19.17 -12.22
CA GLN A 401 -5.13 -17.73 -12.38
C GLN A 401 -5.50 -17.23 -13.79
N LEU A 402 -5.16 -17.99 -14.83
CA LEU A 402 -5.54 -17.68 -16.22
C LEU A 402 -7.07 -17.68 -16.37
N VAL A 403 -7.73 -18.75 -15.91
CA VAL A 403 -9.20 -18.89 -15.93
C VAL A 403 -9.87 -17.76 -15.15
N PHE A 404 -9.33 -17.39 -13.99
CA PHE A 404 -9.84 -16.27 -13.20
C PHE A 404 -9.82 -14.95 -14.01
N LEU A 405 -8.70 -14.63 -14.67
CA LEU A 405 -8.55 -13.39 -15.43
C LEU A 405 -9.44 -13.33 -16.69
N GLU A 406 -9.75 -14.48 -17.29
CA GLU A 406 -10.66 -14.57 -18.45
C GLU A 406 -12.15 -14.51 -18.06
N LEU A 407 -12.45 -14.71 -16.77
CA LEU A 407 -13.80 -14.65 -16.19
C LEU A 407 -14.13 -13.32 -15.49
N ILE A 408 -13.19 -12.37 -15.40
CA ILE A 408 -13.41 -10.97 -14.98
C ILE A 408 -14.03 -10.22 -16.15
#